data_AF-A0A7C2JWR6-F1
#
_entry.id   AF-A0A7C2JWR6-F1
#
_cell.length_a   1.000
_cell.length_b   1.000
_cell.length_c   1.000
_cell.angle_alpha   90.00
_cell.angle_beta   90.00
_cell.angle_gamma   90.00
#
_symmetry.space_group_name_H-M   'P 1'
#
loop_
_entity.id
_entity.type
_entity.pdbx_description
1 polymer ?
#
loop_
_entity_poly.entity_id
_entity_poly.type
_entity_poly.pdbx_seq_one_letter_code
_entity_poly.pdbx_strand_id
1 'polypeptide(L)'
;MSFLGLHAAIERNTGLLIFGILVVASIGGLVQVLPTIVDDSLAAPAENVVPYTALELAGRDLYMRESCGTCHSQQVRPLLAEVRRYGQYSRSGEFAYDRPFLWGSKRTGPDLHRLGGKYTDAWHRLHMTDPRSVVPGSIMPAYPWLAENAANASGDIVARMRALKILGTPYTDEEVAAAPAKLEGKTELDALIAYLQSLGRFASDDAPEEHAGH
;
A
#
# COMPACT_ATOMS: atom_id res chain seq x y z
N MET A 1 12.71 -48.16 15.48
CA MET A 1 11.54 -48.37 14.59
C MET A 1 11.99 -48.14 13.15
N SER A 2 11.60 -49.00 12.21
CA SER A 2 11.88 -48.76 10.78
C SER A 2 10.99 -47.63 10.25
N PHE A 3 11.46 -46.92 9.21
CA PHE A 3 10.71 -45.85 8.54
C PHE A 3 9.31 -46.31 8.10
N LEU A 4 9.22 -47.50 7.51
CA LEU A 4 7.96 -48.12 7.09
C LEU A 4 7.01 -48.41 8.27
N GLY A 5 7.56 -48.78 9.44
CA GLY A 5 6.76 -49.01 10.65
C GLY A 5 6.21 -47.73 11.27
N LEU A 6 6.98 -46.64 11.25
CA LEU A 6 6.51 -45.32 11.67
C LEU A 6 5.43 -44.78 10.74
N HIS A 7 5.63 -44.91 9.44
CA HIS A 7 4.67 -44.48 8.42
C HIS A 7 3.32 -45.19 8.59
N ALA A 8 3.32 -46.52 8.69
CA ALA A 8 2.09 -47.30 8.91
C ALA A 8 1.39 -46.95 10.25
N ALA A 9 2.14 -46.57 11.28
CA ALA A 9 1.57 -46.15 12.57
C ALA A 9 0.87 -44.77 12.47
N ILE A 10 1.43 -43.84 11.68
CA ILE A 10 0.84 -42.52 11.43
C ILE A 10 -0.42 -42.65 10.55
N GLU A 11 -0.37 -43.44 9.48
CA GLU A 11 -1.52 -43.60 8.57
C GLU A 11 -2.74 -44.27 9.21
N ARG A 12 -2.51 -45.18 10.16
CA ARG A 12 -3.60 -45.86 10.88
C ARG A 12 -4.24 -45.01 11.98
N ASN A 13 -3.64 -43.86 12.33
CA ASN A 13 -4.14 -42.98 13.37
C ASN A 13 -4.42 -41.59 12.80
N THR A 14 -5.70 -41.30 12.56
CA THR A 14 -6.17 -40.01 12.01
C THR A 14 -5.69 -38.82 12.83
N GLY A 15 -5.60 -38.93 14.16
CA GLY A 15 -5.11 -37.86 15.03
C GLY A 15 -3.63 -37.56 14.81
N LEU A 16 -2.79 -38.60 14.70
CA LEU A 16 -1.36 -38.44 14.39
C LEU A 16 -1.15 -37.88 12.99
N LEU A 17 -1.96 -38.29 12.01
CA LEU A 17 -1.90 -37.77 10.65
C LEU A 17 -2.25 -36.28 10.58
N ILE A 18 -3.36 -35.86 11.20
CA ILE A 18 -3.77 -34.44 11.26
C ILE A 18 -2.68 -33.61 11.95
N PHE A 19 -2.17 -34.08 13.09
CA PHE A 19 -1.09 -33.41 13.80
C PHE A 19 0.16 -33.26 12.92
N GLY A 20 0.58 -34.33 12.24
CA GLY A 20 1.71 -34.30 11.32
C GLY A 20 1.54 -33.30 10.17
N ILE A 21 0.34 -33.23 9.58
CA ILE A 21 0.01 -32.26 8.52
C ILE A 21 0.13 -30.83 9.04
N LEU A 22 -0.44 -30.54 10.22
CA LEU A 22 -0.37 -29.20 10.81
C LEU A 22 1.07 -28.78 11.09
N VAL A 23 1.87 -29.67 11.66
CA VAL A 23 3.29 -29.42 11.91
C VAL A 23 4.02 -29.10 10.60
N VAL A 24 3.92 -29.97 9.59
CA VAL A 24 4.63 -29.77 8.30
C VAL A 24 4.15 -28.50 7.59
N ALA A 25 2.84 -28.24 7.55
CA ALA A 25 2.27 -27.06 6.92
C ALA A 25 2.72 -25.75 7.62
N SER A 26 2.85 -25.77 8.95
CA SER A 26 3.27 -24.59 9.72
C SER A 26 4.74 -24.20 9.52
N ILE A 27 5.61 -25.15 9.16
CA ILE A 27 7.06 -24.87 8.97
C ILE A 27 7.26 -23.79 7.90
N GLY A 28 6.52 -23.86 6.78
CA GLY A 28 6.65 -22.89 5.70
C GLY A 28 6.29 -21.46 6.15
N GLY A 29 5.17 -21.32 6.86
CA GLY A 29 4.75 -20.03 7.44
C GLY A 29 5.74 -19.52 8.48
N LEU A 30 6.26 -20.40 9.35
CA LEU A 30 7.22 -20.05 10.37
C LEU A 30 8.52 -19.50 9.77
N VAL A 31 9.08 -20.19 8.78
CA VAL A 31 10.35 -19.82 8.13
C VAL A 31 10.23 -18.55 7.29
N GLN A 32 9.06 -18.28 6.70
CA GLN A 32 8.87 -17.09 5.86
C GLN A 32 8.46 -15.86 6.68
N VAL A 33 7.59 -16.00 7.68
CA VAL A 33 6.99 -14.88 8.40
C VAL A 33 7.85 -14.45 9.59
N LEU A 34 8.38 -15.37 10.39
CA LEU A 34 9.12 -14.98 11.60
C LEU A 34 10.32 -14.08 11.30
N PRO A 35 11.19 -14.38 10.31
CA PRO A 35 12.32 -13.49 10.01
C PRO A 35 11.87 -12.07 9.67
N THR A 36 10.76 -11.92 8.94
CA THR A 36 10.25 -10.60 8.56
C THR A 36 9.70 -9.78 9.72
N ILE A 37 9.21 -10.44 10.78
CA ILE A 37 8.70 -9.76 11.99
C ILE A 37 9.85 -9.28 12.87
N VAL A 38 10.95 -10.03 12.93
CA VAL A 38 12.08 -9.75 13.83
C VAL A 38 13.19 -8.90 13.18
N ASP A 39 13.12 -8.70 11.86
CA ASP A 39 14.07 -7.87 11.13
C ASP A 39 13.63 -6.40 11.15
N ASP A 40 14.25 -5.63 12.06
CA ASP A 40 13.98 -4.19 12.22
C ASP A 40 14.21 -3.39 10.94
N SER A 41 15.09 -3.85 10.03
CA SER A 41 15.38 -3.16 8.77
C SER A 41 14.19 -3.17 7.79
N LEU A 42 13.26 -4.12 7.96
CA LEU A 42 12.04 -4.20 7.15
C LEU A 42 10.88 -3.38 7.74
N ALA A 43 10.92 -3.09 9.05
CA ALA A 43 9.91 -2.31 9.75
C ALA A 43 10.26 -0.81 9.84
N ALA A 44 11.55 -0.47 9.79
CA ALA A 44 12.01 0.90 9.92
C ALA A 44 11.50 1.78 8.74
N PRO A 45 10.88 2.94 9.03
CA PRO A 45 10.53 3.89 7.98
C PRO A 45 11.80 4.38 7.27
N ALA A 46 11.72 4.56 5.95
CA ALA A 46 12.80 5.18 5.20
C ALA A 46 12.95 6.65 5.62
N GLU A 47 14.11 7.25 5.31
CA GLU A 47 14.39 8.64 5.64
C GLU A 47 13.29 9.57 5.08
N ASN A 48 12.83 10.50 5.90
CA ASN A 48 11.77 11.47 5.59
C ASN A 48 10.35 10.91 5.43
N VAL A 49 10.13 9.59 5.51
CA VAL A 49 8.77 9.02 5.46
C VAL A 49 7.99 9.43 6.71
N VAL A 50 6.92 10.19 6.51
CA VAL A 50 5.98 10.56 7.58
C VAL A 50 4.60 9.93 7.37
N PRO A 51 3.81 9.72 8.44
CA PRO A 51 2.44 9.24 8.32
C PRO A 51 1.59 10.10 7.38
N TYR A 52 0.59 9.49 6.78
CA TYR A 52 -0.39 10.21 5.95
C TYR A 52 -1.13 11.25 6.78
N THR A 53 -1.41 12.42 6.20
CA THR A 53 -2.36 13.37 6.80
C THR A 53 -3.77 12.77 6.84
N ALA A 54 -4.67 13.34 7.63
CA ALA A 54 -6.06 12.86 7.70
C ALA A 54 -6.75 12.82 6.31
N LEU A 55 -6.49 13.82 5.46
CA LEU A 55 -7.06 13.88 4.12
C LEU A 55 -6.44 12.84 3.17
N GLU A 56 -5.12 12.65 3.23
CA GLU A 56 -4.40 11.60 2.48
C GLU A 56 -4.85 10.20 2.91
N LEU A 57 -5.05 9.98 4.21
CA LEU A 57 -5.50 8.71 4.75
C LEU A 57 -6.93 8.39 4.30
N ALA A 58 -7.83 9.38 4.33
CA ALA A 58 -9.17 9.22 3.75
C ALA A 58 -9.11 8.89 2.25
N GLY A 59 -8.24 9.59 1.50
CA GLY A 59 -7.98 9.30 0.08
C GLY A 59 -7.46 7.89 -0.18
N ARG A 60 -6.60 7.38 0.69
CA ARG A 60 -6.09 6.02 0.64
C ARG A 60 -7.18 4.98 0.90
N ASP A 61 -8.06 5.25 1.86
CA ASP A 61 -9.19 4.37 2.14
C ASP A 61 -10.20 4.38 0.97
N LEU A 62 -10.37 5.51 0.29
CA LEU A 62 -11.13 5.62 -0.97
C LEU A 62 -10.47 4.85 -2.12
N TYR A 63 -9.16 4.94 -2.28
CA TYR A 63 -8.40 4.15 -3.27
C TYR A 63 -8.62 2.64 -3.09
N MET A 64 -8.72 2.19 -1.83
CA MET A 64 -9.07 0.81 -1.50
C MET A 64 -10.54 0.50 -1.80
N ARG A 65 -11.48 1.37 -1.40
CA ARG A 65 -12.92 1.20 -1.63
C ARG A 65 -13.24 1.05 -3.12
N GLU A 66 -12.62 1.89 -3.95
CA GLU A 66 -12.78 1.89 -5.40
C GLU A 66 -11.95 0.80 -6.11
N SER A 67 -11.24 -0.04 -5.35
CA SER A 67 -10.44 -1.16 -5.84
C SER A 67 -9.36 -0.79 -6.87
N CYS A 68 -8.82 0.43 -6.79
CA CYS A 68 -7.83 0.95 -7.72
C CYS A 68 -6.58 0.04 -7.81
N GLY A 69 -6.19 -0.59 -6.69
CA GLY A 69 -5.09 -1.55 -6.59
C GLY A 69 -5.22 -2.81 -7.46
N THR A 70 -6.41 -3.09 -8.00
CA THR A 70 -6.64 -4.19 -8.95
C THR A 70 -6.06 -3.89 -10.34
N CYS A 71 -5.95 -2.61 -10.69
CA CYS A 71 -5.44 -2.14 -11.98
C CYS A 71 -4.07 -1.49 -11.87
N HIS A 72 -3.76 -0.89 -10.72
CA HIS A 72 -2.58 -0.09 -10.49
C HIS A 72 -1.73 -0.67 -9.37
N SER A 73 -0.46 -0.93 -9.67
CA SER A 73 0.52 -1.28 -8.64
C SER A 73 1.10 -0.03 -7.98
N GLN A 74 1.63 -0.21 -6.78
CA GLN A 74 2.44 0.78 -6.09
C GLN A 74 3.74 0.14 -5.62
N GLN A 75 4.44 -0.51 -6.56
CA GLN A 75 5.73 -1.14 -6.30
C GLN A 75 6.55 -1.15 -7.60
N VAL A 76 7.44 -0.15 -7.73
CA VAL A 76 8.39 -0.08 -8.84
C VAL A 76 9.50 -1.09 -8.59
N ARG A 77 9.68 -2.02 -9.53
CA ARG A 77 10.70 -3.08 -9.40
C ARG A 77 12.09 -2.54 -9.74
N PRO A 78 13.19 -3.13 -9.20
CA PRO A 78 14.56 -2.72 -9.47
C PRO A 78 15.06 -3.18 -10.85
N LEU A 79 14.30 -2.90 -11.90
CA LEU A 79 14.64 -3.16 -13.29
C LEU A 79 14.88 -1.83 -13.99
N LEU A 80 15.96 -1.72 -14.79
CA LEU A 80 16.30 -0.48 -15.50
C LEU A 80 15.12 0.10 -16.30
N ALA A 81 14.35 -0.76 -16.98
CA ALA A 81 13.19 -0.34 -17.76
C ALA A 81 12.06 0.24 -16.89
N GLU A 82 11.85 -0.28 -15.68
CA GLU A 82 10.87 0.25 -14.74
C GLU A 82 11.32 1.55 -14.13
N VAL A 83 12.60 1.62 -13.74
CA VAL A 83 13.16 2.83 -13.17
C VAL A 83 13.08 3.99 -14.16
N ARG A 84 13.41 3.74 -15.43
CA ARG A 84 13.26 4.74 -16.51
C ARG A 84 11.82 5.17 -16.75
N ARG A 85 10.84 4.28 -16.54
CA ARG A 85 9.43 4.56 -16.81
C ARG A 85 8.73 5.25 -15.63
N TYR A 86 8.99 4.80 -14.41
CA TYR A 86 8.24 5.19 -13.23
C TYR A 86 9.06 6.05 -12.26
N GLY A 87 10.39 6.00 -12.28
CA GLY A 87 11.26 6.64 -11.29
C GLY A 87 11.92 5.59 -10.40
N GLN A 88 12.58 6.01 -9.32
CA GLN A 88 13.35 5.09 -8.46
C GLN A 88 12.53 3.88 -8.00
N TYR A 89 13.20 2.73 -7.89
CA TYR A 89 12.57 1.50 -7.38
C TYR A 89 12.07 1.68 -5.95
N SER A 90 11.02 0.95 -5.57
CA SER A 90 10.43 1.05 -4.24
C SER A 90 11.30 0.38 -3.18
N ARG A 91 11.49 1.02 -2.03
CA ARG A 91 12.17 0.46 -0.85
C ARG A 91 11.16 0.05 0.22
N SER A 92 11.51 -0.94 1.06
CA SER A 92 10.64 -1.48 2.11
C SER A 92 10.15 -0.41 3.08
N GLY A 93 11.05 0.46 3.55
CA GLY A 93 10.73 1.51 4.52
C GLY A 93 9.75 2.58 4.03
N GLU A 94 9.49 2.67 2.73
CA GLU A 94 8.46 3.58 2.18
C GLU A 94 7.03 3.11 2.51
N PHE A 95 6.88 1.82 2.83
CA PHE A 95 5.60 1.19 3.16
C PHE A 95 5.39 1.02 4.68
N ALA A 96 6.27 1.58 5.52
CA ALA A 96 6.25 1.35 6.97
C ALA A 96 4.91 1.73 7.64
N TYR A 97 4.17 2.68 7.08
CA TYR A 97 2.86 3.11 7.56
C TYR A 97 1.67 2.54 6.77
N ASP A 98 1.91 1.72 5.75
CA ASP A 98 0.87 1.16 4.90
C ASP A 98 0.19 -0.05 5.53
N ARG A 99 -1.04 0.14 6.02
CA ARG A 99 -1.86 -0.93 6.60
C ARG A 99 -3.27 -0.94 6.01
N PRO A 100 -3.62 -1.92 5.15
CA PRO A 100 -2.74 -2.95 4.55
C PRO A 100 -1.84 -2.37 3.44
N PHE A 101 -0.79 -3.08 3.02
CA PHE A 101 0.04 -2.67 1.87
C PHE A 101 -0.77 -2.61 0.54
N LEU A 102 -0.35 -1.72 -0.39
CA LEU A 102 -1.02 -1.52 -1.69
C LEU A 102 -0.11 -1.75 -2.91
N TRP A 103 0.87 -2.64 -2.78
CA TRP A 103 1.87 -2.93 -3.83
C TRP A 103 1.27 -3.34 -5.17
N GLY A 104 0.08 -3.96 -5.17
CA GLY A 104 -0.62 -4.44 -6.34
C GLY A 104 -0.06 -5.75 -6.89
N SER A 105 -0.87 -6.49 -7.64
CA SER A 105 -0.51 -7.78 -8.25
C SER A 105 -0.68 -7.81 -9.76
N LYS A 106 -1.22 -6.73 -10.33
CA LYS A 106 -1.53 -6.58 -11.76
C LYS A 106 -1.30 -5.12 -12.19
N ARG A 107 -0.96 -4.93 -13.47
CA ARG A 107 -0.82 -3.63 -14.12
C ARG A 107 -1.69 -3.57 -15.37
N THR A 108 -2.96 -3.25 -15.17
CA THR A 108 -3.87 -2.84 -16.27
C THR A 108 -3.61 -1.38 -16.62
N GLY A 109 -3.42 -0.56 -15.58
CA GLY A 109 -2.88 0.80 -15.68
C GLY A 109 -1.41 0.87 -15.23
N PRO A 110 -0.77 2.05 -15.33
CA PRO A 110 0.61 2.25 -14.87
C PRO A 110 0.78 2.08 -13.35
N ASP A 111 2.01 1.83 -12.92
CA ASP A 111 2.39 1.92 -11.50
C ASP A 111 2.26 3.36 -11.00
N LEU A 112 1.76 3.54 -9.78
CA LEU A 112 1.46 4.84 -9.17
C LEU A 112 2.40 5.22 -8.02
N HIS A 113 3.36 4.37 -7.62
CA HIS A 113 4.16 4.63 -6.42
C HIS A 113 4.98 5.92 -6.48
N ARG A 114 5.26 6.40 -7.69
CA ARG A 114 6.01 7.62 -7.98
C ARG A 114 5.17 8.63 -8.74
N LEU A 115 3.87 8.70 -8.44
CA LEU A 115 2.93 9.58 -9.16
C LEU A 115 2.98 11.02 -8.68
N GLY A 116 3.31 11.25 -7.40
CA GLY A 116 3.28 12.57 -6.78
C GLY A 116 4.02 13.62 -7.61
N GLY A 117 3.37 14.75 -7.87
CA GLY A 117 3.93 15.86 -8.63
C GLY A 117 4.03 15.65 -10.15
N LYS A 118 3.76 14.46 -10.70
CA LYS A 118 3.84 14.24 -12.17
C LYS A 118 2.69 14.88 -12.94
N TYR A 119 1.52 14.99 -12.32
CA TYR A 119 0.33 15.60 -12.91
C TYR A 119 -0.25 16.62 -11.93
N THR A 120 -0.92 17.64 -12.47
CA THR A 120 -1.59 18.65 -11.65
C THR A 120 -2.86 18.08 -11.04
N ASP A 121 -3.32 18.66 -9.93
CA ASP A 121 -4.61 18.30 -9.34
C ASP A 121 -5.77 18.45 -10.33
N ALA A 122 -5.72 19.48 -11.18
CA ALA A 122 -6.70 19.67 -12.24
C ALA A 122 -6.70 18.52 -13.25
N TRP A 123 -5.53 18.01 -13.63
CA TRP A 123 -5.44 16.82 -14.48
C TRP A 123 -6.03 15.60 -13.78
N HIS A 124 -5.74 15.39 -12.50
CA HIS A 124 -6.33 14.29 -11.74
C HIS A 124 -7.85 14.38 -11.67
N ARG A 125 -8.42 15.58 -11.46
CA ARG A 125 -9.88 15.78 -11.48
C ARG A 125 -10.48 15.37 -12.82
N LEU A 126 -9.95 15.88 -13.93
CA LEU A 126 -10.43 15.54 -15.27
C LEU A 126 -10.28 14.05 -15.56
N HIS A 127 -9.14 13.46 -15.20
CA HIS A 127 -8.87 12.04 -15.40
C HIS A 127 -9.82 11.15 -14.58
N MET A 128 -10.14 11.52 -13.33
CA MET A 128 -11.09 10.74 -12.51
C MET A 128 -12.52 10.90 -12.99
N THR A 129 -12.94 12.09 -13.43
CA THR A 129 -14.29 12.34 -13.93
C THR A 129 -14.53 11.69 -15.30
N ASP A 130 -13.58 11.82 -16.23
CA ASP A 130 -13.61 11.14 -17.52
C ASP A 130 -12.19 10.83 -18.01
N PRO A 131 -11.65 9.63 -17.75
CA PRO A 131 -10.29 9.27 -18.13
C PRO A 131 -10.01 9.43 -19.63
N ARG A 132 -11.03 9.23 -20.48
CA ARG A 132 -10.90 9.29 -21.94
C ARG A 132 -10.76 10.72 -22.46
N SER A 133 -11.17 11.72 -21.66
CA SER A 133 -11.04 13.14 -22.03
C SER A 133 -9.59 13.61 -22.07
N VAL A 134 -8.72 13.03 -21.24
CA VAL A 134 -7.30 13.40 -21.14
C VAL A 134 -6.35 12.29 -21.59
N VAL A 135 -6.81 11.03 -21.61
CA VAL A 135 -6.06 9.88 -22.15
C VAL A 135 -6.96 9.14 -23.14
N PRO A 136 -6.92 9.49 -24.44
CA PRO A 136 -7.67 8.80 -25.46
C PRO A 136 -7.35 7.29 -25.46
N GLY A 137 -8.38 6.45 -25.45
CA GLY A 137 -8.23 4.99 -25.37
C GLY A 137 -8.00 4.44 -23.95
N SER A 138 -8.09 5.28 -22.91
CA SER A 138 -8.08 4.78 -21.53
C SER A 138 -9.23 3.79 -21.28
N ILE A 139 -8.87 2.64 -20.71
CA ILE A 139 -9.83 1.62 -20.25
C ILE A 139 -10.21 1.79 -18.78
N MET A 140 -9.68 2.83 -18.11
CA MET A 140 -10.03 3.14 -16.73
C MET A 140 -11.52 3.54 -16.63
N PRO A 141 -12.26 3.04 -15.63
CA PRO A 141 -13.61 3.52 -15.33
C PRO A 141 -13.62 5.00 -14.96
N ALA A 142 -14.74 5.67 -15.19
CA ALA A 142 -14.96 7.03 -14.68
C ALA A 142 -15.50 6.97 -13.24
N TYR A 143 -15.06 7.89 -12.39
CA TYR A 143 -15.42 8.02 -10.98
C TYR A 143 -16.02 9.41 -10.66
N PRO A 144 -17.04 9.90 -11.39
CA PRO A 144 -17.57 11.25 -11.22
C PRO A 144 -18.19 11.49 -9.83
N TRP A 145 -18.74 10.45 -9.19
CA TRP A 145 -19.36 10.54 -7.86
C TRP A 145 -18.39 11.01 -6.77
N LEU A 146 -17.09 10.81 -6.94
CA LEU A 146 -16.09 11.27 -5.98
C LEU A 146 -16.10 12.81 -5.85
N ALA A 147 -16.52 13.54 -6.89
CA ALA A 147 -16.65 14.99 -6.84
C ALA A 147 -17.92 15.46 -6.11
N GLU A 148 -18.93 14.60 -5.98
CA GLU A 148 -20.23 14.92 -5.37
C GLU A 148 -20.28 14.51 -3.89
N ASN A 149 -19.58 13.44 -3.53
CA ASN A 149 -19.55 12.92 -2.17
C ASN A 149 -18.60 13.72 -1.27
N ALA A 150 -19.04 13.97 -0.03
CA ALA A 150 -18.21 14.62 0.98
C ALA A 150 -17.21 13.62 1.62
N ALA A 151 -15.95 14.02 1.77
CA ALA A 151 -14.89 13.17 2.33
C ALA A 151 -15.16 12.76 3.79
N ASN A 152 -15.80 13.63 4.58
CA ASN A 152 -16.17 13.35 5.97
C ASN A 152 -17.29 12.31 6.12
N ALA A 153 -17.98 11.95 5.04
CA ALA A 153 -19.00 10.91 5.03
C ALA A 153 -18.44 9.54 4.61
N SER A 154 -17.18 9.45 4.20
CA SER A 154 -16.57 8.21 3.67
C SER A 154 -16.13 7.22 4.74
N GLY A 155 -16.13 7.61 6.01
CA GLY A 155 -15.75 6.76 7.15
C GLY A 155 -15.41 7.56 8.41
N ASP A 156 -15.10 6.84 9.50
CA ASP A 156 -14.66 7.45 10.76
C ASP A 156 -13.14 7.63 10.77
N ILE A 157 -12.68 8.83 10.39
CA ILE A 157 -11.25 9.18 10.34
C ILE A 157 -10.59 9.14 11.72
N VAL A 158 -11.32 9.45 12.79
CA VAL A 158 -10.79 9.44 14.16
C VAL A 158 -10.54 8.00 14.60
N ALA A 159 -11.52 7.12 14.40
CA ALA A 159 -11.34 5.69 14.67
C ALA A 159 -10.22 5.10 13.83
N ARG A 160 -10.12 5.48 12.55
CA ARG A 160 -9.06 5.03 11.64
C ARG A 160 -7.66 5.41 12.12
N MET A 161 -7.44 6.68 12.46
CA MET A 161 -6.14 7.15 12.95
C MET A 161 -5.79 6.56 14.33
N ARG A 162 -6.78 6.38 15.23
CA ARG A 162 -6.57 5.68 16.51
C ARG A 162 -6.13 4.23 16.30
N ALA A 163 -6.77 3.51 15.37
CA ALA A 163 -6.39 2.15 15.03
C ALA A 163 -4.95 2.08 14.49
N LEU A 164 -4.57 3.01 13.59
CA LEU A 164 -3.20 3.08 13.09
C LEU A 164 -2.19 3.44 14.18
N LYS A 165 -2.56 4.31 15.13
CA LYS A 165 -1.75 4.62 16.31
C LYS A 165 -1.49 3.39 17.16
N ILE A 166 -2.51 2.57 17.44
CA ILE A 166 -2.37 1.27 18.13
C ILE A 166 -1.42 0.34 17.37
N LEU A 167 -1.43 0.39 16.02
CA LEU A 167 -0.57 -0.41 15.16
C LEU A 167 0.84 0.19 14.94
N GLY A 168 1.21 1.23 15.68
CA GLY A 168 2.55 1.82 15.70
C GLY A 168 2.77 3.01 14.76
N THR A 169 1.73 3.54 14.12
CA THR A 169 1.85 4.80 13.35
C THR A 169 1.93 5.99 14.32
N PRO A 170 2.94 6.86 14.25
CA PRO A 170 3.22 7.86 15.27
C PRO A 170 2.32 9.11 15.19
N TYR A 171 0.99 8.93 15.19
CA TYR A 171 0.04 10.05 15.30
C TYR A 171 -0.03 10.61 16.72
N THR A 172 -0.08 11.93 16.85
CA THR A 172 -0.36 12.58 18.14
C THR A 172 -1.87 12.61 18.44
N ASP A 173 -2.25 12.79 19.71
CA ASP A 173 -3.68 12.88 20.06
C ASP A 173 -4.33 14.17 19.52
N GLU A 174 -3.53 15.23 19.36
CA GLU A 174 -3.94 16.48 18.73
C GLU A 174 -4.23 16.29 17.24
N GLU A 175 -3.37 15.56 16.52
CA GLU A 175 -3.59 15.22 15.11
C GLU A 175 -4.88 14.42 14.92
N VAL A 176 -5.10 13.42 15.78
CA VAL A 176 -6.32 12.60 15.77
C VAL A 176 -7.56 13.46 16.07
N ALA A 177 -7.51 14.34 17.07
CA ALA A 177 -8.62 15.21 17.43
C ALA A 177 -8.94 16.25 16.35
N ALA A 178 -7.91 16.75 15.64
CA ALA A 178 -8.07 17.72 14.57
C ALA A 178 -8.50 17.10 13.22
N ALA A 179 -8.47 15.77 13.09
CA ALA A 179 -8.71 15.07 11.83
C ALA A 179 -10.06 15.39 11.17
N PRO A 180 -11.21 15.45 11.87
CA PRO A 180 -12.49 15.78 11.24
C PRO A 180 -12.49 17.13 10.53
N ALA A 181 -11.87 18.14 11.15
CA ALA A 181 -11.77 19.49 10.57
C ALA A 181 -10.92 19.52 9.28
N LYS A 182 -10.02 18.54 9.07
CA LYS A 182 -9.23 18.44 7.83
C LYS A 182 -10.05 17.92 6.64
N LEU A 183 -11.17 17.26 6.89
CA LEU A 183 -12.07 16.72 5.87
C LEU A 183 -13.27 17.64 5.58
N GLU A 184 -13.49 18.66 6.42
CA GLU A 184 -14.62 19.59 6.26
C GLU A 184 -14.54 20.36 4.93
N GLY A 185 -15.65 20.37 4.19
CA GLY A 185 -15.73 21.01 2.88
C GLY A 185 -14.90 20.34 1.77
N LYS A 186 -14.30 19.18 2.03
CA LYS A 186 -13.57 18.39 1.03
C LYS A 186 -14.48 17.32 0.40
N THR A 187 -14.29 17.09 -0.88
CA THR A 187 -14.90 15.99 -1.62
C THR A 187 -14.05 14.72 -1.51
N GLU A 188 -14.63 13.56 -1.78
CA GLU A 188 -13.87 12.31 -1.90
C GLU A 188 -12.78 12.42 -2.96
N LEU A 189 -13.03 13.16 -4.04
CA LEU A 189 -12.05 13.42 -5.09
C LEU A 189 -10.88 14.25 -4.57
N ASP A 190 -11.11 15.25 -3.71
CA ASP A 190 -10.03 16.00 -3.05
C ASP A 190 -9.16 15.09 -2.20
N ALA A 191 -9.78 14.19 -1.43
CA ALA A 191 -9.08 13.23 -0.59
C ALA A 191 -8.24 12.26 -1.43
N LEU A 192 -8.84 11.66 -2.48
CA LEU A 192 -8.14 10.75 -3.38
C LEU A 192 -6.96 11.44 -4.08
N ILE A 193 -7.13 12.68 -4.53
CA ILE A 193 -6.04 13.46 -5.14
C ILE A 193 -4.93 13.72 -4.12
N ALA A 194 -5.26 14.11 -2.89
CA ALA A 194 -4.27 14.31 -1.84
C ALA A 194 -3.45 13.02 -1.61
N TYR A 195 -4.11 11.85 -1.57
CA TYR A 195 -3.41 10.57 -1.49
C TYR A 195 -2.50 10.33 -2.70
N LEU A 196 -3.00 10.47 -3.92
CA LEU A 196 -2.24 10.26 -5.15
C LEU A 196 -1.01 11.18 -5.25
N GLN A 197 -1.14 12.43 -4.81
CA GLN A 197 -0.03 13.39 -4.75
C GLN A 197 0.99 13.05 -3.67
N SER A 198 0.61 12.31 -2.63
CA SER A 198 1.54 11.86 -1.59
C SER A 198 2.44 10.71 -2.06
N LEU A 199 2.05 9.97 -3.11
CA LEU A 199 2.75 8.77 -3.56
C LEU A 199 4.15 9.08 -4.11
N GLY A 200 5.16 8.63 -3.38
CA GLY A 200 6.57 8.73 -3.76
C GLY A 200 7.24 10.05 -3.35
N ARG A 201 6.56 10.91 -2.57
CA ARG A 201 7.11 12.21 -2.12
C ARG A 201 8.36 12.11 -1.22
N PHE A 202 8.64 10.91 -0.71
CA PHE A 202 9.76 10.63 0.18
C PHE A 202 10.88 9.83 -0.50
N ALA A 203 10.83 9.66 -1.82
CA ALA A 203 11.98 9.14 -2.55
C ALA A 203 13.12 10.15 -2.38
N SER A 204 14.24 9.75 -1.77
CA SER A 204 15.44 10.57 -1.82
C SER A 204 15.92 10.66 -3.28
N ASP A 205 16.42 11.82 -3.69
CA ASP A 205 17.03 12.02 -5.02
C ASP A 205 18.34 11.23 -5.22
N ASP A 206 18.66 10.29 -4.32
CA ASP A 206 19.80 9.41 -4.42
C ASP A 206 19.58 8.44 -5.59
N ALA A 207 19.87 8.95 -6.79
CA ALA A 207 20.32 8.14 -7.90
C ALA A 207 21.28 7.09 -7.32
N PRO A 208 21.16 5.82 -7.74
CA PRO A 208 22.13 4.83 -7.28
C PRO A 208 23.50 5.41 -7.56
N GLU A 209 24.34 5.55 -6.52
CA GLU A 209 25.76 5.76 -6.73
C GLU A 209 26.16 4.73 -7.76
N GLU A 210 26.62 5.25 -8.89
CA GLU A 210 27.32 4.46 -9.88
C GLU A 210 28.37 3.71 -9.07
N HIS A 211 28.19 2.39 -8.89
CA HIS A 211 29.23 1.54 -8.34
C HIS A 211 30.36 1.53 -9.38
N ALA A 212 31.12 2.61 -9.38
CA ALA A 212 32.42 2.73 -9.98
C ALA A 212 33.34 1.80 -9.20
N GLY A 213 33.61 0.64 -9.80
CA GLY A 213 34.73 -0.22 -9.45
C GLY A 213 34.48 -1.17 -8.28
N HIS A 214 34.36 -2.46 -8.59
CA HIS A 214 35.47 -3.41 -8.54
C HIS A 214 35.17 -4.62 -9.43
#